data_AF-A0A173ZNY4-F1
#
_entry.id   AF-A0A173ZNY4-F1
#
_cell.length_a   1.000
_cell.length_b   1.000
_cell.length_c   1.000
_cell.angle_alpha   90.00
_cell.angle_beta   90.00
_cell.angle_gamma   90.00
#
_symmetry.space_group_name_H-M   'P 1'
#
loop_
_entity.id
_entity.type
_entity.pdbx_description
1 polymer ?
#
loop_
_entity_poly.entity_id
_entity_poly.type
_entity_poly.pdbx_seq_one_letter_code
_entity_poly.pdbx_strand_id
1 'polypeptide(L)'
;MDIKRAKQEIKDSIEAYLAKDEFGEYLIPAIRQRPILLMGAPGIGKTQIMEQIARECKVGLVSYTITHHTRQSAVGLPFIKEKTFGQETFSVTEYTMSEIIASVYEKMEKTGLREGILFIDEINCVSETLAPMMLQFLQGKTFGNQKVPEGWVIVTAGNPPEYNKSVREFDVVTLDRIKRIDVQPDFEVWKEYAYEQGIHPAVISYLELRRKNFYRMENTVDGRIFATARGWEDLSRLIQVYETLDKEVDREVVYQYIQHPMIAKDFAAYLALYNKYKTDYAVEDLLQGKWTPIILGKIRNASLDEHLSIVGLLNGKLSQLFADCYFMDAYVTKLYGYMTEYRDNLPEMTLESIYKKAENDFQTAKKSELLTKNEEKVFIRTVDFLEKLWIELRGETGSEDKTENNKAVEISEKDTYERAKTAFATEADSLETQTEYISQTLQNVFDFMEAAFGDSQEMVAFITELNANFYSIWFIRENGSDQYYRHNKGLLFDDRQKLILGQMEELENTMKRGLKN
;
A
#
# COMPACT_ATOMS: atom_id res chain seq x y z
N MET A 1 -15.00 -8.12 10.35
CA MET A 1 -14.40 -6.76 10.46
C MET A 1 -13.75 -6.42 9.12
N ASP A 2 -13.39 -5.15 8.88
CA ASP A 2 -12.62 -4.77 7.71
C ASP A 2 -11.14 -5.18 7.83
N ILE A 3 -10.39 -5.02 6.72
CA ILE A 3 -8.99 -5.43 6.62
C ILE A 3 -8.04 -4.53 7.44
N LYS A 4 -8.39 -3.26 7.68
CA LYS A 4 -7.56 -2.31 8.44
C LYS A 4 -7.58 -2.64 9.93
N ARG A 5 -8.75 -2.94 10.49
CA ARG A 5 -8.87 -3.46 11.85
C ARG A 5 -8.18 -4.82 12.00
N ALA A 6 -8.31 -5.70 11.01
CA ALA A 6 -7.61 -6.99 11.02
C ALA A 6 -6.08 -6.81 11.02
N LYS A 7 -5.55 -5.87 10.23
CA LYS A 7 -4.13 -5.51 10.22
C LYS A 7 -3.67 -5.07 11.62
N GLN A 8 -4.42 -4.18 12.28
CA GLN A 8 -4.07 -3.71 13.62
C GLN A 8 -4.07 -4.85 14.65
N GLU A 9 -5.10 -5.70 14.65
CA GLU A 9 -5.17 -6.86 15.54
C GLU A 9 -4.00 -7.82 15.39
N ILE A 10 -3.47 -7.97 14.16
CA ILE A 10 -2.31 -8.82 13.89
C ILE A 10 -1.03 -8.16 14.37
N LYS A 11 -0.86 -6.84 14.17
CA LYS A 11 0.27 -6.08 14.73
C LYS A 11 0.31 -6.21 16.25
N ASP A 12 -0.79 -5.92 16.92
CA ASP A 12 -0.89 -6.00 18.37
C ASP A 12 -0.57 -7.42 18.87
N SER A 13 -0.99 -8.45 18.11
CA SER A 13 -0.67 -9.84 18.43
C SER A 13 0.82 -10.15 18.25
N ILE A 14 1.45 -9.65 17.18
CA ILE A 14 2.88 -9.84 16.93
C ILE A 14 3.70 -9.13 18.01
N GLU A 15 3.38 -7.87 18.31
CA GLU A 15 4.02 -7.11 19.38
C GLU A 15 3.90 -7.86 20.72
N ALA A 16 2.70 -8.34 21.07
CA ALA A 16 2.50 -9.10 22.30
C ALA A 16 3.24 -10.46 22.31
N TYR A 17 3.32 -11.15 21.17
CA TYR A 17 3.98 -12.45 21.06
C TYR A 17 5.51 -12.33 21.05
N LEU A 18 6.05 -11.20 20.58
CA LEU A 18 7.49 -10.96 20.50
C LEU A 18 8.02 -10.12 21.68
N ALA A 19 7.14 -9.56 22.51
CA ALA A 19 7.54 -8.85 23.72
C ALA A 19 8.33 -9.77 24.66
N LYS A 20 9.44 -9.25 25.19
CA LYS A 20 10.37 -9.96 26.08
C LYS A 20 10.45 -9.30 27.45
N ASP A 21 10.78 -10.10 28.46
CA ASP A 21 11.12 -9.62 29.79
C ASP A 21 12.57 -9.11 29.87
N GLU A 22 13.00 -8.71 31.08
CA GLU A 22 14.35 -8.23 31.36
C GLU A 22 15.46 -9.28 31.14
N PHE A 23 15.10 -10.56 31.05
CA PHE A 23 16.02 -11.68 30.79
C PHE A 23 16.09 -12.07 29.32
N GLY A 24 15.28 -11.44 28.46
CA GLY A 24 15.20 -11.74 27.03
C GLY A 24 14.27 -12.91 26.69
N GLU A 25 13.47 -13.38 27.64
CA GLU A 25 12.49 -14.44 27.43
C GLU A 25 11.15 -13.86 26.96
N TYR A 26 10.45 -14.55 26.06
CA TYR A 26 9.15 -14.08 25.56
C TYR A 26 8.09 -14.09 26.67
N LEU A 27 7.40 -12.96 26.85
CA LEU A 27 6.32 -12.81 27.85
C LEU A 27 5.20 -13.82 27.66
N ILE A 28 4.91 -14.16 26.40
CA ILE A 28 4.01 -15.25 26.02
C ILE A 28 4.85 -16.36 25.40
N PRO A 29 5.07 -17.49 26.09
CA PRO A 29 5.85 -18.60 25.55
C PRO A 29 5.30 -19.09 24.22
N ALA A 30 6.18 -19.54 23.30
CA ALA A 30 5.80 -19.97 21.96
C ALA A 30 4.66 -21.01 21.94
N ILE A 31 4.58 -21.89 22.93
CA ILE A 31 3.50 -22.90 23.04
C ILE A 31 2.11 -22.31 23.34
N ARG A 32 2.03 -21.10 23.94
CA ARG A 32 0.78 -20.41 24.29
C ARG A 32 0.34 -19.38 23.25
N GLN A 33 1.22 -19.01 22.32
CA GLN A 33 0.90 -18.13 21.22
C GLN A 33 0.02 -18.88 20.21
N ARG A 34 -1.26 -18.51 20.07
CA ARG A 34 -2.17 -19.13 19.09
C ARG A 34 -1.83 -18.64 17.68
N PRO A 35 -1.72 -19.51 16.66
CA PRO A 35 -1.62 -19.07 15.27
C PRO A 35 -2.81 -18.20 14.89
N ILE A 36 -2.58 -17.21 14.04
CA ILE A 36 -3.62 -16.30 13.59
C ILE A 36 -4.17 -16.81 12.26
N LEU A 37 -5.49 -16.92 12.14
CA LEU A 37 -6.18 -17.33 10.90
C LEU A 37 -7.03 -16.18 10.39
N LEU A 38 -6.67 -15.63 9.23
CA LEU A 38 -7.45 -14.65 8.49
C LEU A 38 -8.40 -15.37 7.53
N MET A 39 -9.69 -15.33 7.82
CA MET A 39 -10.73 -15.82 6.94
C MET A 39 -11.34 -14.65 6.17
N GLY A 40 -11.20 -14.61 4.86
CA GLY A 40 -11.80 -13.53 4.08
C GLY A 40 -11.86 -13.85 2.59
N ALA A 41 -12.67 -13.08 1.88
CA ALA A 41 -12.88 -13.27 0.45
C ALA A 41 -11.54 -13.15 -0.35
N PRO A 42 -11.41 -13.80 -1.52
CA PRO A 42 -10.19 -13.70 -2.32
C PRO A 42 -10.01 -12.27 -2.87
N GLY A 43 -8.75 -11.85 -3.00
CA GLY A 43 -8.42 -10.56 -3.63
C GLY A 43 -8.67 -9.30 -2.78
N ILE A 44 -8.86 -9.43 -1.46
CA ILE A 44 -9.04 -8.30 -0.53
C ILE A 44 -7.73 -7.76 0.10
N GLY A 45 -6.56 -8.20 -0.38
CA GLY A 45 -5.27 -7.73 0.11
C GLY A 45 -4.66 -8.48 1.31
N LYS A 46 -5.13 -9.71 1.64
CA LYS A 46 -4.60 -10.51 2.78
C LYS A 46 -3.08 -10.68 2.76
N THR A 47 -2.48 -10.97 1.61
CA THR A 47 -1.02 -11.13 1.46
C THR A 47 -0.31 -9.78 1.58
N GLN A 48 -0.84 -8.73 0.95
CA GLN A 48 -0.26 -7.38 0.97
C GLN A 48 -0.22 -6.81 2.39
N ILE A 49 -1.24 -7.04 3.22
CA ILE A 49 -1.20 -6.57 4.60
C ILE A 49 -0.12 -7.27 5.43
N MET A 50 0.23 -8.52 5.13
CA MET A 50 1.33 -9.21 5.84
C MET A 50 2.67 -8.55 5.55
N GLU A 51 2.91 -8.13 4.31
CA GLU A 51 4.09 -7.34 3.96
C GLU A 51 4.13 -6.01 4.73
N GLN A 52 3.01 -5.31 4.79
CA GLN A 52 2.92 -4.05 5.54
C GLN A 52 3.21 -4.25 7.04
N ILE A 53 2.61 -5.29 7.65
CA ILE A 53 2.80 -5.61 9.06
C ILE A 53 4.26 -5.96 9.35
N ALA A 54 4.89 -6.76 8.49
CA ALA A 54 6.31 -7.12 8.64
C ALA A 54 7.21 -5.89 8.63
N ARG A 55 6.96 -4.94 7.72
CA ARG A 55 7.67 -3.65 7.66
C ARG A 55 7.46 -2.82 8.91
N GLU A 56 6.20 -2.63 9.32
CA GLU A 56 5.84 -1.80 10.47
C GLU A 56 6.35 -2.37 11.80
N CYS A 57 6.33 -3.70 11.96
CA CYS A 57 6.87 -4.39 13.13
C CYS A 57 8.38 -4.63 13.04
N LYS A 58 9.02 -4.32 11.90
CA LYS A 58 10.45 -4.56 11.61
C LYS A 58 10.88 -6.01 11.80
N VAL A 59 10.05 -6.94 11.33
CA VAL A 59 10.28 -8.39 11.42
C VAL A 59 10.39 -9.02 10.03
N GLY A 60 11.02 -10.18 9.94
CA GLY A 60 11.11 -10.93 8.68
C GLY A 60 9.74 -11.43 8.21
N LEU A 61 9.55 -11.58 6.90
CA LEU A 61 8.36 -12.23 6.34
C LEU A 61 8.76 -13.37 5.42
N VAL A 62 8.18 -14.53 5.66
CA VAL A 62 8.20 -15.69 4.77
C VAL A 62 6.77 -16.03 4.41
N SER A 63 6.45 -16.02 3.12
CA SER A 63 5.10 -16.24 2.60
C SER A 63 5.07 -17.48 1.72
N TYR A 64 4.16 -18.41 2.00
CA TYR A 64 3.94 -19.63 1.23
C TYR A 64 2.48 -19.80 0.86
N THR A 65 2.21 -20.18 -0.40
CA THR A 65 0.88 -20.58 -0.85
C THR A 65 0.81 -22.10 -0.93
N ILE A 66 0.12 -22.73 0.02
CA ILE A 66 0.24 -24.18 0.22
C ILE A 66 -0.31 -25.03 -0.93
N THR A 67 -1.23 -24.47 -1.73
CA THR A 67 -1.86 -25.17 -2.87
C THR A 67 -0.88 -25.54 -3.97
N HIS A 68 0.28 -24.90 -4.04
CA HIS A 68 1.32 -25.19 -5.03
C HIS A 68 2.37 -26.22 -4.55
N HIS A 69 2.28 -26.68 -3.30
CA HIS A 69 3.28 -27.57 -2.72
C HIS A 69 2.83 -29.03 -2.66
N THR A 70 3.81 -29.91 -2.85
CA THR A 70 3.64 -31.33 -2.60
C THR A 70 3.89 -31.65 -1.13
N ARG A 71 3.46 -32.84 -0.71
CA ARG A 71 3.81 -33.39 0.60
C ARG A 71 5.33 -33.41 0.84
N GLN A 72 6.11 -33.65 -0.20
CA GLN A 72 7.57 -33.75 -0.12
C GLN A 72 8.20 -32.38 0.16
N SER A 73 7.76 -31.31 -0.50
CA SER A 73 8.26 -29.95 -0.22
C SER A 73 7.92 -29.48 1.20
N ALA A 74 6.72 -29.83 1.68
CA ALA A 74 6.27 -29.43 3.02
C ALA A 74 6.94 -30.20 4.16
N VAL A 75 7.29 -31.48 3.97
CA VAL A 75 7.80 -32.37 5.04
C VAL A 75 9.31 -32.63 4.93
N GLY A 76 9.85 -32.51 3.71
CA GLY A 76 11.15 -33.04 3.34
C GLY A 76 11.03 -34.41 2.65
N LEU A 77 12.16 -34.84 2.09
CA LEU A 77 12.30 -36.13 1.43
C LEU A 77 12.66 -37.22 2.45
N PRO A 78 12.00 -38.39 2.42
CA PRO A 78 12.36 -39.49 3.30
C PRO A 78 13.70 -40.10 2.89
N PHE A 79 14.53 -40.43 3.87
CA PHE A 79 15.76 -41.19 3.68
C PHE A 79 15.94 -42.22 4.81
N ILE A 80 16.66 -43.29 4.51
CA ILE A 80 16.93 -44.36 5.46
C ILE A 80 18.14 -43.98 6.30
N LYS A 81 18.04 -44.16 7.61
CA LYS A 81 19.13 -43.96 8.55
C LYS A 81 19.18 -45.09 9.56
N GLU A 82 20.36 -45.61 9.83
CA GLU A 82 20.57 -46.60 10.89
C GLU A 82 20.55 -45.89 12.26
N LYS A 83 19.72 -46.38 13.19
CA LYS A 83 19.72 -45.93 14.59
C LYS A 83 19.86 -47.13 15.52
N THR A 84 20.72 -46.99 16.52
CA THR A 84 20.87 -47.98 17.58
C THR A 84 19.92 -47.65 18.73
N PHE A 85 19.04 -48.59 19.06
CA PHE A 85 18.14 -48.51 20.21
C PHE A 85 18.52 -49.63 21.19
N GLY A 86 19.07 -49.28 22.35
CA GLY A 86 19.66 -50.26 23.25
C GLY A 86 20.95 -50.86 22.66
N GLN A 87 20.97 -52.17 22.45
CA GLN A 87 22.12 -52.89 21.86
C GLN A 87 21.91 -53.29 20.39
N GLU A 88 20.74 -53.00 19.81
CA GLU A 88 20.39 -53.41 18.45
C GLU A 88 20.27 -52.20 17.51
N THR A 89 20.73 -52.37 16.27
CA THR A 89 20.65 -51.35 15.23
C THR A 89 19.49 -51.65 14.29
N PHE A 90 18.68 -50.63 14.03
CA PHE A 90 17.52 -50.70 13.15
C PHE A 90 17.60 -49.61 12.07
N SER A 91 17.21 -49.96 10.86
CA SER A 91 16.95 -48.97 9.82
C SER A 91 15.66 -48.21 10.15
N VAL A 92 15.74 -46.89 10.30
CA VAL A 92 14.59 -46.00 10.50
C VAL A 92 14.45 -45.03 9.34
N THR A 93 13.23 -44.53 9.13
CA THR A 93 12.96 -43.44 8.19
C THR A 93 13.13 -42.08 8.88
N GLU A 94 13.99 -41.23 8.33
CA GLU A 94 14.07 -39.80 8.67
C GLU A 94 13.67 -38.94 7.47
N TYR A 95 13.42 -37.66 7.70
CA TYR A 95 13.06 -36.68 6.66
C TYR A 95 14.08 -35.55 6.63
N THR A 96 14.37 -35.03 5.43
CA THR A 96 15.15 -33.79 5.29
C THR A 96 14.40 -32.60 5.88
N MET A 97 15.08 -31.45 6.03
CA MET A 97 14.39 -30.22 6.43
C MET A 97 13.31 -29.86 5.40
N SER A 98 12.17 -29.39 5.90
CA SER A 98 11.10 -28.79 5.09
C SER A 98 11.61 -27.55 4.37
N GLU A 99 11.26 -27.37 3.09
CA GLU A 99 11.59 -26.15 2.34
C GLU A 99 11.01 -24.90 3.03
N ILE A 100 9.84 -25.04 3.64
CA ILE A 100 9.19 -23.95 4.38
C ILE A 100 10.05 -23.52 5.56
N ILE A 101 10.55 -24.47 6.36
CA ILE A 101 11.40 -24.17 7.52
C ILE A 101 12.79 -23.70 7.07
N ALA A 102 13.35 -24.28 6.01
CA ALA A 102 14.63 -23.84 5.45
C ALA A 102 14.58 -22.37 5.03
N SER A 103 13.51 -21.96 4.33
CA SER A 103 13.34 -20.56 3.91
C SER A 103 13.26 -19.57 5.09
N VAL A 104 12.76 -20.00 6.25
CA VAL A 104 12.75 -19.19 7.47
C VAL A 104 14.19 -18.93 7.94
N TYR A 105 15.02 -19.97 8.01
CA TYR A 105 16.43 -19.81 8.36
C TYR A 105 17.21 -18.99 7.32
N GLU A 106 17.01 -19.26 6.04
CA GLU A 106 17.62 -18.48 4.94
C GLU A 106 17.21 -17.00 5.03
N LYS A 107 15.95 -16.71 5.39
CA LYS A 107 15.48 -15.34 5.60
C LYS A 107 16.18 -14.67 6.78
N MET A 108 16.37 -15.39 7.89
CA MET A 108 17.11 -14.89 9.05
C MET A 108 18.57 -14.57 8.70
N GLU A 109 19.23 -15.45 7.94
CA GLU A 109 20.62 -15.23 7.50
C GLU A 109 20.73 -14.05 6.52
N LYS A 110 19.82 -13.97 5.55
CA LYS A 110 19.82 -12.93 4.54
C LYS A 110 19.56 -11.54 5.13
N THR A 111 18.56 -11.42 6.00
CA THR A 111 18.09 -10.12 6.52
C THR A 111 18.74 -9.74 7.85
N GLY A 112 19.28 -10.71 8.59
CA GLY A 112 19.72 -10.54 9.98
C GLY A 112 18.59 -10.48 11.01
N LEU A 113 17.32 -10.54 10.55
CA LEU A 113 16.14 -10.49 11.43
C LEU A 113 15.91 -11.88 12.03
N ARG A 114 16.04 -11.99 13.36
CA ARG A 114 15.81 -13.26 14.07
C ARG A 114 14.34 -13.55 14.32
N GLU A 115 13.51 -12.52 14.31
CA GLU A 115 12.06 -12.62 14.52
C GLU A 115 11.32 -12.36 13.21
N GLY A 116 10.16 -12.99 13.04
CA GLY A 116 9.47 -12.98 11.78
C GLY A 116 8.02 -13.46 11.82
N ILE A 117 7.40 -13.41 10.63
CA ILE A 117 6.08 -13.92 10.35
C ILE A 117 6.23 -15.05 9.33
N LEU A 118 5.76 -16.24 9.69
CA LEU A 118 5.54 -17.33 8.73
C LEU A 118 4.08 -17.27 8.28
N PHE A 119 3.86 -16.72 7.09
CA PHE A 119 2.55 -16.56 6.49
C PHE A 119 2.23 -17.72 5.54
N ILE A 120 1.15 -18.46 5.83
CA ILE A 120 0.65 -19.53 4.95
C ILE A 120 -0.69 -19.13 4.35
N ASP A 121 -0.70 -18.84 3.05
CA ASP A 121 -1.92 -18.52 2.30
C ASP A 121 -2.62 -19.77 1.79
N GLU A 122 -3.93 -19.65 1.60
CA GLU A 122 -4.84 -20.73 1.19
C GLU A 122 -4.78 -22.00 2.06
N ILE A 123 -4.59 -21.84 3.37
CA ILE A 123 -4.37 -22.97 4.30
C ILE A 123 -5.50 -24.00 4.29
N ASN A 124 -6.72 -23.58 3.98
CA ASN A 124 -7.89 -24.43 3.94
C ASN A 124 -8.21 -25.00 2.55
N CYS A 125 -7.42 -24.69 1.53
CA CYS A 125 -7.51 -25.26 0.18
C CYS A 125 -6.52 -26.42 -0.04
N VAL A 126 -5.90 -26.94 1.01
CA VAL A 126 -4.91 -28.02 0.91
C VAL A 126 -5.48 -29.32 0.36
N SER A 127 -4.59 -30.05 -0.33
CA SER A 127 -4.86 -31.42 -0.76
C SER A 127 -5.15 -32.35 0.41
N GLU A 128 -5.84 -33.44 0.13
CA GLU A 128 -6.25 -34.41 1.15
C GLU A 128 -5.08 -35.01 1.91
N THR A 129 -3.97 -35.23 1.21
CA THR A 129 -2.75 -35.81 1.78
C THR A 129 -1.97 -34.83 2.65
N LEU A 130 -2.22 -33.52 2.53
CA LEU A 130 -1.59 -32.46 3.33
C LEU A 130 -2.44 -32.02 4.52
N ALA A 131 -3.76 -32.19 4.46
CA ALA A 131 -4.69 -31.68 5.49
C ALA A 131 -4.32 -32.11 6.93
N PRO A 132 -4.03 -33.38 7.24
CA PRO A 132 -3.66 -33.79 8.60
C PRO A 132 -2.40 -33.08 9.12
N MET A 133 -1.44 -32.82 8.23
CA MET A 133 -0.20 -32.14 8.62
C MET A 133 -0.39 -30.64 8.82
N MET A 134 -1.28 -30.00 8.07
CA MET A 134 -1.62 -28.59 8.33
C MET A 134 -2.30 -28.43 9.69
N LEU A 135 -3.19 -29.35 10.06
CA LEU A 135 -3.79 -29.38 11.39
C LEU A 135 -2.71 -29.56 12.46
N GLN A 136 -1.77 -30.50 12.26
CA GLN A 136 -0.64 -30.68 13.16
C GLN A 136 0.23 -29.42 13.24
N PHE A 137 0.48 -28.73 12.13
CA PHE A 137 1.25 -27.50 12.09
C PHE A 137 0.57 -26.37 12.89
N LEU A 138 -0.74 -26.16 12.68
CA LEU A 138 -1.50 -25.15 13.41
C LEU A 138 -1.57 -25.45 14.92
N GLN A 139 -1.59 -26.72 15.32
CA GLN A 139 -1.70 -27.08 16.73
C GLN A 139 -0.35 -27.20 17.44
N GLY A 140 0.65 -27.77 16.77
CA GLY A 140 1.95 -28.13 17.33
C GLY A 140 3.10 -27.23 16.91
N LYS A 141 2.89 -26.30 15.97
CA LYS A 141 3.91 -25.41 15.40
C LYS A 141 5.11 -26.16 14.83
N THR A 142 4.82 -27.31 14.23
CA THR A 142 5.81 -28.18 13.60
C THR A 142 5.40 -28.56 12.19
N PHE A 143 6.33 -28.49 11.26
CA PHE A 143 6.18 -29.12 9.95
C PHE A 143 6.95 -30.45 9.96
N GLY A 144 6.21 -31.56 9.92
CA GLY A 144 6.80 -32.87 10.16
C GLY A 144 7.43 -32.95 11.55
N ASN A 145 8.73 -33.24 11.60
CA ASN A 145 9.50 -33.34 12.85
C ASN A 145 10.25 -32.04 13.20
N GLN A 146 10.13 -30.99 12.37
CA GLN A 146 10.85 -29.74 12.54
C GLN A 146 9.95 -28.68 13.18
N LYS A 147 10.45 -28.01 14.21
CA LYS A 147 9.74 -26.90 14.86
C LYS A 147 9.91 -25.62 14.06
N VAL A 148 8.88 -24.78 14.06
CA VAL A 148 9.04 -23.37 13.67
C VAL A 148 10.01 -22.71 14.65
N PRO A 149 11.01 -21.95 14.19
CA PRO A 149 11.94 -21.25 15.06
C PRO A 149 11.24 -20.35 16.07
N GLU A 150 11.78 -20.22 17.27
CA GLU A 150 11.28 -19.25 18.25
C GLU A 150 11.44 -17.82 17.71
N GLY A 151 10.50 -16.93 18.05
CA GLY A 151 10.42 -15.59 17.48
C GLY A 151 9.72 -15.52 16.11
N TRP A 152 9.22 -16.64 15.58
CA TRP A 152 8.43 -16.65 14.35
C TRP A 152 6.95 -16.89 14.63
N VAL A 153 6.14 -15.87 14.36
CA VAL A 153 4.68 -15.89 14.53
C VAL A 153 4.03 -16.55 13.31
N ILE A 154 3.16 -17.52 13.56
CA ILE A 154 2.41 -18.20 12.49
C ILE A 154 1.14 -17.41 12.21
N VAL A 155 1.04 -16.93 10.96
CA VAL A 155 -0.18 -16.31 10.43
C VAL A 155 -0.62 -17.11 9.21
N THR A 156 -1.92 -17.33 9.07
CA THR A 156 -2.47 -18.10 7.96
C THR A 156 -3.66 -17.38 7.37
N ALA A 157 -3.92 -17.58 6.08
CA ALA A 157 -5.08 -17.05 5.40
C ALA A 157 -5.87 -18.16 4.70
N GLY A 158 -7.19 -18.06 4.78
CA GLY A 158 -8.12 -18.97 4.15
C GLY A 158 -9.27 -18.23 3.48
N ASN A 159 -9.96 -18.94 2.60
CA ASN A 159 -11.15 -18.44 1.94
C ASN A 159 -12.40 -19.08 2.57
N PRO A 160 -13.47 -18.31 2.84
CA PRO A 160 -14.74 -18.88 3.27
C PRO A 160 -15.29 -19.90 2.23
N PRO A 161 -16.00 -20.96 2.65
CA PRO A 161 -16.48 -22.02 1.75
C PRO A 161 -17.34 -21.53 0.58
N GLU A 162 -18.11 -20.45 0.80
CA GLU A 162 -18.93 -19.80 -0.22
C GLU A 162 -18.13 -19.29 -1.43
N TYR A 163 -16.85 -18.95 -1.24
CA TYR A 163 -15.98 -18.43 -2.31
C TYR A 163 -15.17 -19.51 -3.02
N ASN A 164 -14.97 -20.71 -2.45
CA ASN A 164 -14.14 -21.75 -3.05
C ASN A 164 -14.61 -23.16 -2.68
N LYS A 165 -14.94 -23.97 -3.69
CA LYS A 165 -15.47 -25.34 -3.52
C LYS A 165 -14.43 -26.34 -2.99
N SER A 166 -13.14 -26.04 -3.11
CA SER A 166 -12.04 -26.88 -2.63
C SER A 166 -11.69 -26.64 -1.17
N VAL A 167 -12.42 -25.74 -0.50
CA VAL A 167 -12.18 -25.39 0.90
C VAL A 167 -12.62 -26.52 1.82
N ARG A 168 -11.76 -26.81 2.80
CA ARG A 168 -12.04 -27.70 3.94
C ARG A 168 -12.31 -26.85 5.17
N GLU A 169 -13.39 -27.15 5.89
CA GLU A 169 -13.65 -26.51 7.16
C GLU A 169 -12.78 -27.10 8.27
N PHE A 170 -12.30 -26.25 9.17
CA PHE A 170 -11.59 -26.67 10.36
C PHE A 170 -12.59 -27.15 11.42
N ASP A 171 -12.24 -28.23 12.13
CA ASP A 171 -13.03 -28.72 13.23
C ASP A 171 -12.96 -27.77 14.45
N VAL A 172 -13.91 -27.93 15.38
CA VAL A 172 -13.99 -27.08 16.58
C VAL A 172 -12.71 -27.16 17.43
N VAL A 173 -12.06 -28.32 17.46
CA VAL A 173 -10.82 -28.53 18.22
C VAL A 173 -9.66 -27.70 17.65
N THR A 174 -9.56 -27.60 16.33
CA THR A 174 -8.57 -26.75 15.68
C THR A 174 -8.93 -25.28 15.85
N LEU A 175 -10.20 -24.92 15.68
CA LEU A 175 -10.67 -23.54 15.86
C LEU A 175 -10.42 -23.00 17.28
N ASP A 176 -10.50 -23.84 18.32
CA ASP A 176 -10.22 -23.44 19.71
C ASP A 176 -8.74 -23.10 19.96
N ARG A 177 -7.82 -23.60 19.11
CA ARG A 177 -6.38 -23.40 19.25
C ARG A 177 -5.81 -22.28 18.37
N ILE A 178 -6.64 -21.63 17.57
CA ILE A 178 -6.24 -20.55 16.66
C ILE A 178 -6.97 -19.24 17.01
N LYS A 179 -6.36 -18.10 16.71
CA LYS A 179 -7.00 -16.78 16.76
C LYS A 179 -7.62 -16.51 15.39
N ARG A 180 -8.91 -16.81 15.22
CA ARG A 180 -9.65 -16.57 13.96
C ARG A 180 -10.09 -15.10 13.85
N ILE A 181 -9.81 -14.49 12.70
CA ILE A 181 -10.23 -13.14 12.32
C ILE A 181 -10.99 -13.23 11.00
N ASP A 182 -12.29 -12.94 11.04
CA ASP A 182 -13.12 -12.88 9.83
C ASP A 182 -13.11 -11.47 9.23
N VAL A 183 -12.62 -11.38 7.99
CA VAL A 183 -12.41 -10.16 7.23
C VAL A 183 -13.40 -10.06 6.07
N GLN A 184 -14.08 -8.92 5.98
CA GLN A 184 -15.03 -8.61 4.91
C GLN A 184 -14.46 -7.52 3.99
N PRO A 185 -14.77 -7.54 2.69
CA PRO A 185 -14.45 -6.44 1.79
C PRO A 185 -15.14 -5.15 2.28
N ASP A 186 -14.38 -4.08 2.39
CA ASP A 186 -14.88 -2.75 2.74
C ASP A 186 -14.29 -1.72 1.76
N PHE A 187 -15.17 -0.95 1.12
CA PHE A 187 -14.77 0.00 0.09
C PHE A 187 -14.09 1.24 0.67
N GLU A 188 -14.53 1.75 1.83
CA GLU A 188 -13.92 2.95 2.44
C GLU A 188 -12.47 2.67 2.82
N VAL A 189 -12.23 1.51 3.45
CA VAL A 189 -10.88 1.08 3.79
C VAL A 189 -10.04 0.83 2.54
N TRP A 190 -10.61 0.25 1.49
CA TRP A 190 -9.89 0.07 0.23
C TRP A 190 -9.61 1.40 -0.47
N LYS A 191 -10.48 2.40 -0.35
CA LYS A 191 -10.32 3.73 -0.95
C LYS A 191 -9.11 4.47 -0.37
N GLU A 192 -8.91 4.42 0.94
CA GLU A 192 -7.70 4.95 1.59
C GLU A 192 -6.43 4.32 0.98
N TYR A 193 -6.41 2.98 0.86
CA TYR A 193 -5.32 2.24 0.21
C TYR A 193 -5.17 2.62 -1.27
N ALA A 194 -6.28 2.80 -1.98
CA ALA A 194 -6.28 3.13 -3.40
C ALA A 194 -5.60 4.47 -3.67
N TYR A 195 -5.79 5.46 -2.80
CA TYR A 195 -5.06 6.74 -2.86
C TYR A 195 -3.56 6.56 -2.66
N GLU A 196 -3.15 5.83 -1.61
CA GLU A 196 -1.73 5.60 -1.32
C GLU A 196 -1.00 4.87 -2.46
N GLN A 197 -1.67 3.92 -3.12
CA GLN A 197 -1.10 3.16 -4.24
C GLN A 197 -1.22 3.88 -5.60
N GLY A 198 -1.88 5.03 -5.66
CA GLY A 198 -2.12 5.75 -6.91
C GLY A 198 -2.97 4.95 -7.89
N ILE A 199 -4.10 4.41 -7.42
CA ILE A 199 -5.13 3.81 -8.28
C ILE A 199 -5.76 4.89 -9.15
N HIS A 200 -6.11 4.53 -10.38
CA HIS A 200 -6.61 5.44 -11.38
C HIS A 200 -7.89 6.15 -10.88
N PRO A 201 -7.96 7.49 -10.90
CA PRO A 201 -9.08 8.23 -10.31
C PRO A 201 -10.46 7.87 -10.86
N ALA A 202 -10.56 7.48 -12.13
CA ALA A 202 -11.83 7.02 -12.71
C ALA A 202 -12.37 5.75 -12.03
N VAL A 203 -11.50 4.83 -11.59
CA VAL A 203 -11.90 3.62 -10.88
C VAL A 203 -12.46 3.97 -9.50
N ILE A 204 -11.75 4.82 -8.75
CA ILE A 204 -12.19 5.28 -7.42
C ILE A 204 -13.53 6.01 -7.53
N SER A 205 -13.63 6.97 -8.46
CA SER A 205 -14.85 7.77 -8.67
C SER A 205 -16.05 6.91 -9.07
N TYR A 206 -15.85 5.93 -9.96
CA TYR A 206 -16.91 4.98 -10.33
C TYR A 206 -17.39 4.18 -9.12
N LEU A 207 -16.47 3.64 -8.33
CA LEU A 207 -16.80 2.81 -7.18
C LEU A 207 -17.44 3.62 -6.05
N GLU A 208 -17.11 4.90 -5.90
CA GLU A 208 -17.80 5.83 -4.99
C GLU A 208 -19.30 5.95 -5.38
N LEU A 209 -19.58 6.13 -6.68
CA LEU A 209 -20.96 6.20 -7.21
C LEU A 209 -21.70 4.85 -7.18
N ARG A 210 -20.96 3.74 -7.22
CA ARG A 210 -21.48 2.37 -7.35
C ARG A 210 -20.80 1.43 -6.37
N ARG A 211 -20.83 1.74 -5.07
CA ARG A 211 -20.13 0.97 -4.02
C ARG A 211 -20.42 -0.54 -4.03
N LYS A 212 -21.62 -0.94 -4.42
CA LYS A 212 -22.01 -2.37 -4.56
C LYS A 212 -21.21 -3.14 -5.61
N ASN A 213 -20.54 -2.44 -6.53
CA ASN A 213 -19.72 -3.04 -7.59
C ASN A 213 -18.26 -3.23 -7.18
N PHE A 214 -17.85 -2.74 -6.00
CA PHE A 214 -16.50 -2.92 -5.47
C PHE A 214 -16.14 -4.40 -5.32
N TYR A 215 -17.03 -5.17 -4.70
CA TYR A 215 -16.83 -6.60 -4.50
C TYR A 215 -18.14 -7.35 -4.72
N ARG A 216 -18.16 -8.26 -5.69
CA ARG A 216 -19.32 -9.10 -5.99
C ARG A 216 -18.86 -10.43 -6.54
N MET A 217 -19.42 -11.53 -6.03
CA MET A 217 -19.19 -12.88 -6.56
C MET A 217 -20.51 -13.62 -6.64
N GLU A 218 -20.79 -14.20 -7.80
CA GLU A 218 -22.03 -14.95 -8.05
C GLU A 218 -21.73 -16.24 -8.80
N ASN A 219 -22.48 -17.30 -8.48
CA ASN A 219 -22.47 -18.54 -9.24
C ASN A 219 -23.63 -18.50 -10.24
N THR A 220 -23.33 -18.65 -11.54
CA THR A 220 -24.31 -18.79 -12.62
C THR A 220 -24.25 -20.21 -13.19
N VAL A 221 -25.13 -20.50 -14.16
CA VAL A 221 -25.12 -21.80 -14.88
C VAL A 221 -23.82 -21.97 -15.68
N ASP A 222 -23.28 -20.88 -16.23
CA ASP A 222 -22.11 -20.89 -17.11
C ASP A 222 -20.77 -20.77 -16.36
N GLY A 223 -20.80 -20.58 -15.05
CA GLY A 223 -19.60 -20.46 -14.22
C GLY A 223 -19.73 -19.42 -13.12
N ARG A 224 -18.58 -18.97 -12.60
CA ARG A 224 -18.54 -17.88 -11.62
C ARG A 224 -18.31 -16.56 -12.32
N ILE A 225 -19.08 -15.54 -11.95
CA ILE A 225 -18.87 -14.15 -12.37
C ILE A 225 -18.47 -13.33 -11.15
N PHE A 226 -17.53 -12.39 -11.31
CA PHE A 226 -17.00 -11.67 -10.17
C PHE A 226 -16.37 -10.31 -10.49
N ALA A 227 -16.39 -9.43 -9.49
CA ALA A 227 -15.60 -8.22 -9.38
C ALA A 227 -14.90 -8.25 -8.01
N THR A 228 -13.60 -7.96 -7.98
CA THR A 228 -12.80 -7.99 -6.75
C THR A 228 -11.92 -6.75 -6.66
N ALA A 229 -11.49 -6.41 -5.45
CA ALA A 229 -10.57 -5.29 -5.21
C ALA A 229 -9.27 -5.43 -6.04
N ARG A 230 -8.68 -6.64 -6.11
CA ARG A 230 -7.54 -6.93 -6.97
C ARG A 230 -7.82 -6.66 -8.46
N GLY A 231 -8.99 -7.08 -8.97
CA GLY A 231 -9.35 -6.85 -10.36
C GLY A 231 -9.43 -5.36 -10.71
N TRP A 232 -9.91 -4.52 -9.78
CA TRP A 232 -9.93 -3.06 -9.93
C TRP A 232 -8.52 -2.45 -9.91
N GLU A 233 -7.64 -2.95 -9.05
CA GLU A 233 -6.23 -2.53 -9.00
C GLU A 233 -5.49 -2.84 -10.30
N ASP A 234 -5.61 -4.08 -10.79
CA ASP A 234 -4.97 -4.53 -12.02
C ASP A 234 -5.49 -3.75 -13.24
N LEU A 235 -6.80 -3.56 -13.35
CA LEU A 235 -7.42 -2.75 -14.41
C LEU A 235 -6.94 -1.30 -14.36
N SER A 236 -6.87 -0.72 -13.16
CA SER A 236 -6.35 0.63 -12.96
C SER A 236 -4.93 0.80 -13.52
N ARG A 237 -4.04 -0.17 -13.24
CA ARG A 237 -2.67 -0.15 -13.78
C ARG A 237 -2.66 -0.21 -15.29
N LEU A 238 -3.51 -1.05 -15.89
CA LEU A 238 -3.62 -1.13 -17.34
C LEU A 238 -4.09 0.20 -17.95
N ILE A 239 -5.11 0.84 -17.37
CA ILE A 239 -5.62 2.14 -17.83
C ILE A 239 -4.49 3.17 -17.86
N GLN A 240 -3.74 3.31 -16.77
CA GLN A 240 -2.62 4.27 -16.67
C GLN A 240 -1.57 4.05 -17.78
N VAL A 241 -1.21 2.79 -18.03
CA VAL A 241 -0.24 2.45 -19.08
C VAL A 241 -0.83 2.71 -20.47
N TYR A 242 -2.10 2.39 -20.67
CA TYR A 242 -2.78 2.61 -21.95
C TYR A 242 -2.91 4.09 -22.29
N GLU A 243 -3.20 4.95 -21.31
CA GLU A 243 -3.19 6.40 -21.51
C GLU A 243 -1.81 6.91 -21.95
N THR A 244 -0.74 6.37 -21.38
CA THR A 244 0.65 6.73 -21.79
C THR A 244 0.98 6.27 -23.20
N LEU A 245 0.39 5.14 -23.62
CA LEU A 245 0.58 4.54 -24.94
C LEU A 245 -0.45 4.99 -25.98
N ASP A 246 -1.33 5.93 -25.64
CA ASP A 246 -2.45 6.40 -26.46
C ASP A 246 -3.34 5.24 -26.98
N LYS A 247 -3.71 4.33 -26.06
CA LYS A 247 -4.59 3.18 -26.31
C LYS A 247 -5.91 3.33 -25.57
N GLU A 248 -6.99 2.90 -26.21
CA GLU A 248 -8.31 2.88 -25.60
C GLU A 248 -8.55 1.61 -24.77
N VAL A 249 -9.31 1.76 -23.68
CA VAL A 249 -9.78 0.67 -22.84
C VAL A 249 -11.27 0.47 -23.11
N ASP A 250 -11.59 -0.53 -23.93
CA ASP A 250 -12.98 -0.85 -24.26
C ASP A 250 -13.61 -1.82 -23.25
N ARG A 251 -14.88 -2.18 -23.49
CA ARG A 251 -15.64 -3.10 -22.64
C ARG A 251 -15.00 -4.49 -22.55
N GLU A 252 -14.41 -4.99 -23.64
CA GLU A 252 -13.80 -6.33 -23.65
C GLU A 252 -12.55 -6.35 -22.78
N VAL A 253 -11.73 -5.31 -22.85
CA VAL A 253 -10.57 -5.11 -21.98
C VAL A 253 -11.00 -5.03 -20.52
N VAL A 254 -12.02 -4.22 -20.18
CA VAL A 254 -12.54 -4.15 -18.80
C VAL A 254 -12.99 -5.53 -18.30
N TYR A 255 -13.69 -6.30 -19.15
CA TYR A 255 -14.22 -7.62 -18.77
C TYR A 255 -13.11 -8.64 -18.45
N GLN A 256 -11.92 -8.52 -19.04
CA GLN A 256 -10.79 -9.41 -18.74
C GLN A 256 -10.37 -9.36 -17.26
N TYR A 257 -10.56 -8.21 -16.61
CA TYR A 257 -10.21 -7.97 -15.20
C TYR A 257 -11.44 -8.01 -14.29
N ILE A 258 -12.55 -7.43 -14.73
CA ILE A 258 -13.82 -7.39 -14.01
C ILE A 258 -14.78 -8.38 -14.70
N GLN A 259 -14.66 -9.66 -14.34
CA GLN A 259 -15.40 -10.78 -14.93
C GLN A 259 -16.88 -10.84 -14.50
N HIS A 260 -17.49 -9.68 -14.31
CA HIS A 260 -18.92 -9.51 -14.07
C HIS A 260 -19.50 -8.68 -15.22
N PRO A 261 -20.21 -9.29 -16.20
CA PRO A 261 -20.57 -8.65 -17.46
C PRO A 261 -21.31 -7.31 -17.33
N MET A 262 -22.20 -7.20 -16.34
CA MET A 262 -22.94 -5.95 -16.07
C MET A 262 -22.03 -4.85 -15.53
N ILE A 263 -21.13 -5.17 -14.58
CA ILE A 263 -20.22 -4.20 -13.97
C ILE A 263 -19.19 -3.74 -15.01
N ALA A 264 -18.63 -4.67 -15.79
CA ALA A 264 -17.69 -4.34 -16.85
C ALA A 264 -18.29 -3.40 -17.90
N LYS A 265 -19.54 -3.68 -18.32
CA LYS A 265 -20.27 -2.80 -19.25
C LYS A 265 -20.49 -1.41 -18.65
N ASP A 266 -20.92 -1.35 -17.40
CA ASP A 266 -21.24 -0.11 -16.69
C ASP A 266 -19.97 0.74 -16.49
N PHE A 267 -18.87 0.14 -16.04
CA PHE A 267 -17.59 0.84 -15.89
C PHE A 267 -17.00 1.30 -17.22
N ALA A 268 -17.06 0.49 -18.29
CA ALA A 268 -16.55 0.91 -19.60
C ALA A 268 -17.32 2.12 -20.15
N ALA A 269 -18.64 2.16 -19.97
CA ALA A 269 -19.46 3.31 -20.33
C ALA A 269 -19.11 4.54 -19.47
N TYR A 270 -18.92 4.35 -18.17
CA TYR A 270 -18.47 5.40 -17.26
C TYR A 270 -17.10 5.95 -17.65
N LEU A 271 -16.12 5.10 -17.97
CA LEU A 271 -14.77 5.51 -18.34
C LEU A 271 -14.77 6.35 -19.63
N ALA A 272 -15.59 5.97 -20.62
CA ALA A 272 -15.76 6.77 -21.84
C ALA A 272 -16.35 8.16 -21.54
N LEU A 273 -17.34 8.25 -20.66
CA LEU A 273 -17.91 9.53 -20.21
C LEU A 273 -16.90 10.34 -19.40
N TYR A 274 -16.14 9.71 -18.50
CA TYR A 274 -15.09 10.34 -17.71
C TYR A 274 -14.04 11.01 -18.62
N ASN A 275 -13.59 10.31 -19.66
CA ASN A 275 -12.65 10.85 -20.64
C ASN A 275 -13.28 11.97 -21.48
N LYS A 276 -14.56 11.84 -21.84
CA LYS A 276 -15.29 12.91 -22.53
C LYS A 276 -15.37 14.17 -21.66
N TYR A 277 -15.72 14.06 -20.38
CA TYR A 277 -15.82 15.18 -19.46
C TYR A 277 -14.49 15.87 -19.21
N LYS A 278 -13.40 15.11 -19.13
CA LYS A 278 -12.03 15.65 -19.06
C LYS A 278 -11.75 16.66 -20.19
N THR A 279 -12.20 16.34 -21.40
CA THR A 279 -12.06 17.20 -22.59
C THR A 279 -13.13 18.30 -22.65
N ASP A 280 -14.40 17.95 -22.48
CA ASP A 280 -15.55 18.85 -22.61
C ASP A 280 -15.56 20.00 -21.61
N TYR A 281 -14.96 19.79 -20.43
CA TYR A 281 -14.85 20.79 -19.37
C TYR A 281 -13.47 21.45 -19.28
N ALA A 282 -12.54 21.08 -20.17
CA ALA A 282 -11.16 21.58 -20.17
C ALA A 282 -10.58 21.58 -18.75
N VAL A 283 -10.52 20.41 -18.11
CA VAL A 283 -10.16 20.29 -16.67
C VAL A 283 -8.84 21.00 -16.35
N GLU A 284 -7.86 20.96 -17.26
CA GLU A 284 -6.58 21.66 -17.10
C GLU A 284 -6.73 23.19 -16.99
N ASP A 285 -7.71 23.78 -17.69
CA ASP A 285 -8.02 25.21 -17.54
C ASP A 285 -8.65 25.51 -16.17
N LEU A 286 -9.51 24.61 -15.67
CA LEU A 286 -10.12 24.74 -14.35
C LEU A 286 -9.05 24.74 -13.24
N LEU A 287 -8.07 23.83 -13.34
CA LEU A 287 -6.92 23.76 -12.42
C LEU A 287 -6.08 25.05 -12.44
N GLN A 288 -6.04 25.75 -13.58
CA GLN A 288 -5.34 27.02 -13.73
C GLN A 288 -6.18 28.26 -13.34
N GLY A 289 -7.38 28.09 -12.79
CA GLY A 289 -8.23 29.22 -12.41
C GLY A 289 -8.99 29.85 -13.59
N LYS A 290 -9.11 29.13 -14.72
CA LYS A 290 -9.68 29.64 -15.97
C LYS A 290 -10.99 28.93 -16.27
N TRP A 291 -12.11 29.62 -16.06
CA TRP A 291 -13.43 29.16 -16.50
C TRP A 291 -14.29 30.32 -17.00
N THR A 292 -15.26 30.00 -17.84
CA THR A 292 -16.21 30.97 -18.40
C THR A 292 -17.59 30.83 -17.76
N PRO A 293 -18.42 31.88 -17.78
CA PRO A 293 -19.82 31.77 -17.35
C PRO A 293 -20.62 30.70 -18.10
N ILE A 294 -20.23 30.40 -19.35
CA ILE A 294 -20.83 29.34 -20.17
C ILE A 294 -20.52 27.97 -19.59
N ILE A 295 -19.27 27.72 -19.20
CA ILE A 295 -18.87 26.46 -18.55
C ILE A 295 -19.60 26.29 -17.22
N LEU A 296 -19.65 27.33 -16.38
CA LEU A 296 -20.41 27.29 -15.12
C LEU A 296 -21.90 27.01 -15.36
N GLY A 297 -22.50 27.64 -16.37
CA GLY A 297 -23.89 27.39 -16.76
C GLY A 297 -24.13 25.98 -17.26
N LYS A 298 -23.18 25.40 -18.01
CA LYS A 298 -23.24 24.00 -18.46
C LYS A 298 -23.20 23.04 -17.27
N ILE A 299 -22.26 23.27 -16.35
CA ILE A 299 -22.07 22.43 -15.16
C ILE A 299 -23.29 22.51 -14.26
N ARG A 300 -23.80 23.70 -13.92
CA ARG A 300 -24.98 23.85 -13.05
C ARG A 300 -26.26 23.18 -13.55
N ASN A 301 -26.37 22.97 -14.87
CA ASN A 301 -27.52 22.30 -15.49
C ASN A 301 -27.27 20.81 -15.75
N ALA A 302 -26.09 20.30 -15.40
CA ALA A 302 -25.74 18.90 -15.58
C ALA A 302 -26.43 18.01 -14.52
N SER A 303 -26.34 16.70 -14.74
CA SER A 303 -26.87 15.74 -13.77
C SER A 303 -25.95 15.64 -12.54
N LEU A 304 -26.50 15.18 -11.40
CA LEU A 304 -25.69 14.94 -10.19
C LEU A 304 -24.54 13.96 -10.45
N ASP A 305 -24.77 12.91 -11.25
CA ASP A 305 -23.73 11.94 -11.62
C ASP A 305 -22.57 12.62 -12.41
N GLU A 306 -22.91 13.63 -13.23
CA GLU A 306 -21.93 14.43 -13.96
C GLU A 306 -21.20 15.42 -13.04
N HIS A 307 -21.88 16.04 -12.07
CA HIS A 307 -21.23 16.86 -11.04
C HIS A 307 -20.19 16.06 -10.26
N LEU A 308 -20.58 14.88 -9.75
CA LEU A 308 -19.68 14.02 -8.98
C LEU A 308 -18.52 13.50 -9.84
N SER A 309 -18.73 13.30 -11.13
CA SER A 309 -17.64 12.96 -12.07
C SER A 309 -16.64 14.11 -12.23
N ILE A 310 -17.10 15.37 -12.29
CA ILE A 310 -16.23 16.56 -12.33
C ILE A 310 -15.45 16.69 -11.02
N VAL A 311 -16.11 16.51 -9.87
CA VAL A 311 -15.43 16.50 -8.56
C VAL A 311 -14.36 15.41 -8.51
N GLY A 312 -14.68 14.20 -8.99
CA GLY A 312 -13.73 13.08 -9.08
C GLY A 312 -12.53 13.37 -9.98
N LEU A 313 -12.73 14.06 -11.11
CA LEU A 313 -11.65 14.50 -12.01
C LEU A 313 -10.69 15.48 -11.32
N LEU A 314 -11.25 16.49 -10.64
CA LEU A 314 -10.46 17.50 -9.91
C LEU A 314 -9.70 16.87 -8.75
N ASN A 315 -10.36 16.05 -7.94
CA ASN A 315 -9.73 15.29 -6.86
C ASN A 315 -8.64 14.36 -7.38
N GLY A 316 -8.87 13.68 -8.49
CA GLY A 316 -7.88 12.80 -9.11
C GLY A 316 -6.60 13.54 -9.49
N LYS A 317 -6.73 14.74 -10.07
CA LYS A 317 -5.59 15.58 -10.46
C LYS A 317 -4.86 16.16 -9.27
N LEU A 318 -5.57 16.69 -8.28
CA LEU A 318 -4.97 17.16 -7.03
C LEU A 318 -4.25 16.02 -6.30
N SER A 319 -4.87 14.84 -6.21
CA SER A 319 -4.27 13.66 -5.59
C SER A 319 -2.91 13.29 -6.20
N GLN A 320 -2.82 13.34 -7.53
CA GLN A 320 -1.56 13.09 -8.24
C GLN A 320 -0.52 14.16 -7.91
N LEU A 321 -0.89 15.44 -7.98
CA LEU A 321 0.00 16.55 -7.66
C LEU A 321 0.54 16.48 -6.22
N PHE A 322 -0.31 16.18 -5.25
CA PHE A 322 0.09 16.03 -3.84
C PHE A 322 1.05 14.84 -3.65
N ALA A 323 0.78 13.71 -4.31
CA ALA A 323 1.65 12.55 -4.24
C ALA A 323 3.04 12.84 -4.86
N ASP A 324 3.08 13.50 -6.02
CA ASP A 324 4.33 13.86 -6.69
C ASP A 324 5.16 14.83 -5.82
N CYS A 325 4.51 15.81 -5.18
CA CYS A 325 5.14 16.73 -4.24
C CYS A 325 5.69 16.00 -3.00
N TYR A 326 4.91 15.08 -2.42
CA TYR A 326 5.35 14.26 -1.28
C TYR A 326 6.63 13.48 -1.59
N PHE A 327 6.70 12.84 -2.77
CA PHE A 327 7.90 12.09 -3.14
C PHE A 327 9.09 12.99 -3.48
N MET A 328 8.84 14.17 -4.04
CA MET A 328 9.89 15.17 -4.26
C MET A 328 10.46 15.68 -2.93
N ASP A 329 9.59 15.99 -1.96
CA ASP A 329 9.99 16.39 -0.60
C ASP A 329 10.81 15.32 0.11
N ALA A 330 10.34 14.06 0.10
CA ALA A 330 11.07 12.94 0.69
C ALA A 330 12.46 12.73 0.06
N TYR A 331 12.58 12.97 -1.25
CA TYR A 331 13.84 12.91 -1.98
C TYR A 331 14.79 14.06 -1.63
N VAL A 332 14.30 15.30 -1.65
CA VAL A 332 15.10 16.49 -1.26
C VAL A 332 15.55 16.38 0.19
N THR A 333 14.68 15.94 1.10
CA THR A 333 15.01 15.69 2.51
C THR A 333 16.12 14.66 2.66
N LYS A 334 16.07 13.56 1.90
CA LYS A 334 17.12 12.54 1.94
C LYS A 334 18.44 13.05 1.38
N LEU A 335 18.42 13.79 0.27
CA LEU A 335 19.61 14.44 -0.29
C LEU A 335 20.22 15.44 0.69
N TYR A 336 19.39 16.24 1.36
CA TYR A 336 19.84 17.20 2.37
C TYR A 336 20.62 16.52 3.49
N GLY A 337 20.22 15.31 3.91
CA GLY A 337 20.97 14.49 4.87
C GLY A 337 22.39 14.22 4.41
N TYR A 338 22.58 13.74 3.18
CA TYR A 338 23.91 13.49 2.61
C TYR A 338 24.71 14.77 2.38
N MET A 339 24.07 15.86 1.95
CA MET A 339 24.73 17.15 1.75
C MET A 339 25.21 17.76 3.08
N THR A 340 24.45 17.55 4.15
CA THR A 340 24.84 17.95 5.51
C THR A 340 26.03 17.13 5.99
N GLU A 341 26.00 15.82 5.80
CA GLU A 341 27.12 14.95 6.14
C GLU A 341 28.38 15.31 5.34
N TYR A 342 28.24 15.60 4.06
CA TYR A 342 29.34 16.05 3.22
C TYR A 342 29.97 17.33 3.78
N ARG A 343 29.15 18.35 4.09
CA ARG A 343 29.59 19.61 4.67
C ARG A 343 30.38 19.42 5.96
N ASP A 344 29.82 18.63 6.87
CA ASP A 344 30.31 18.51 8.25
C ASP A 344 31.63 17.71 8.33
N ASN A 345 31.94 16.91 7.31
CA ASN A 345 33.16 16.11 7.23
C ASN A 345 34.16 16.62 6.17
N LEU A 346 34.04 17.89 5.74
CA LEU A 346 35.06 18.50 4.88
C LEU A 346 36.35 18.81 5.66
N PRO A 347 37.54 18.60 5.06
CA PRO A 347 37.81 18.07 3.71
C PRO A 347 38.05 16.54 3.68
N GLU A 348 37.75 15.83 4.77
CA GLU A 348 38.09 14.40 4.94
C GLU A 348 37.22 13.48 4.08
N MET A 349 35.95 13.83 3.88
CA MET A 349 35.05 13.14 2.96
C MET A 349 35.00 13.84 1.60
N THR A 350 35.07 13.04 0.54
CA THR A 350 34.90 13.48 -0.85
C THR A 350 33.49 13.21 -1.35
N LEU A 351 33.07 13.86 -2.44
CA LEU A 351 31.81 13.56 -3.12
C LEU A 351 31.69 12.08 -3.50
N GLU A 352 32.79 11.43 -3.91
CA GLU A 352 32.82 9.99 -4.19
C GLU A 352 32.48 9.17 -2.94
N SER A 353 32.99 9.56 -1.77
CA SER A 353 32.70 8.87 -0.52
C SER A 353 31.23 9.01 -0.11
N ILE A 354 30.61 10.16 -0.36
CA ILE A 354 29.20 10.42 -0.09
C ILE A 354 28.31 9.61 -1.03
N TYR A 355 28.63 9.58 -2.32
CA TYR A 355 27.95 8.73 -3.30
C TYR A 355 28.01 7.25 -2.91
N LYS A 356 29.21 6.72 -2.63
CA LYS A 356 29.39 5.31 -2.22
C LYS A 356 28.68 4.99 -0.91
N LYS A 357 28.64 5.94 0.02
CA LYS A 357 27.86 5.80 1.24
C LYS A 357 26.37 5.67 0.93
N ALA A 358 25.81 6.57 0.12
CA ALA A 358 24.40 6.53 -0.26
C ALA A 358 24.02 5.22 -0.96
N GLU A 359 24.90 4.71 -1.83
CA GLU A 359 24.75 3.41 -2.46
C GLU A 359 24.76 2.28 -1.42
N ASN A 360 25.71 2.27 -0.49
CA ASN A 360 25.79 1.26 0.56
C ASN A 360 24.58 1.29 1.52
N ASP A 361 24.10 2.48 1.87
CA ASP A 361 22.91 2.67 2.70
C ASP A 361 21.66 2.14 1.97
N PHE A 362 21.56 2.38 0.66
CA PHE A 362 20.51 1.77 -0.16
C PHE A 362 20.60 0.24 -0.18
N GLN A 363 21.78 -0.34 -0.42
CA GLN A 363 21.94 -1.80 -0.45
C GLN A 363 21.63 -2.44 0.91
N THR A 364 22.04 -1.78 2.00
CA THR A 364 21.75 -2.23 3.37
C THR A 364 20.24 -2.20 3.65
N ALA A 365 19.58 -1.10 3.32
CA ALA A 365 18.14 -0.96 3.48
C ALA A 365 17.37 -1.95 2.60
N LYS A 366 17.82 -2.18 1.35
CA LYS A 366 17.24 -3.16 0.43
C LYS A 366 17.40 -4.60 0.94
N LYS A 367 18.56 -4.94 1.49
CA LYS A 367 18.83 -6.26 2.08
C LYS A 367 17.94 -6.57 3.29
N SER A 368 17.51 -5.55 4.03
CA SER A 368 16.55 -5.74 5.14
C SER A 368 15.15 -6.18 4.66
N GLU A 369 14.81 -5.92 3.39
CA GLU A 369 13.47 -6.13 2.81
C GLU A 369 12.34 -5.36 3.52
N LEU A 370 12.68 -4.33 4.31
CA LEU A 370 11.72 -3.49 5.03
C LEU A 370 11.29 -2.24 4.25
N LEU A 371 11.92 -1.97 3.09
CA LEU A 371 11.55 -0.82 2.26
C LEU A 371 10.23 -1.02 1.54
N THR A 372 9.43 0.04 1.49
CA THR A 372 8.34 0.17 0.53
C THR A 372 8.89 0.48 -0.87
N LYS A 373 8.09 0.21 -1.90
CA LYS A 373 8.45 0.53 -3.29
C LYS A 373 8.74 2.01 -3.50
N ASN A 374 8.04 2.89 -2.78
CA ASN A 374 8.22 4.33 -2.92
C ASN A 374 9.50 4.81 -2.22
N GLU A 375 9.83 4.27 -1.04
CA GLU A 375 11.11 4.54 -0.39
C GLU A 375 12.30 4.03 -1.22
N GLU A 376 12.16 2.87 -1.88
CA GLU A 376 13.16 2.37 -2.83
C GLU A 376 13.35 3.35 -4.00
N LYS A 377 12.28 3.88 -4.61
CA LYS A 377 12.39 4.90 -5.66
C LYS A 377 13.09 6.17 -5.18
N VAL A 378 12.79 6.62 -3.95
CA VAL A 378 13.45 7.78 -3.34
C VAL A 378 14.95 7.51 -3.17
N PHE A 379 15.34 6.33 -2.69
CA PHE A 379 16.75 5.93 -2.61
C PHE A 379 17.42 5.92 -3.99
N ILE A 380 16.82 5.27 -4.98
CA ILE A 380 17.37 5.20 -6.35
C ILE A 380 17.61 6.61 -6.89
N ARG A 381 16.60 7.49 -6.83
CA ARG A 381 16.74 8.87 -7.30
C ARG A 381 17.84 9.63 -6.56
N THR A 382 17.99 9.42 -5.25
CA THR A 382 19.05 10.03 -4.43
C THR A 382 20.44 9.57 -4.88
N VAL A 383 20.63 8.27 -5.08
CA VAL A 383 21.90 7.68 -5.53
C VAL A 383 22.22 8.16 -6.94
N ASP A 384 21.26 8.11 -7.85
CA ASP A 384 21.41 8.56 -9.25
C ASP A 384 21.82 10.04 -9.32
N PHE A 385 21.28 10.91 -8.45
CA PHE A 385 21.66 12.32 -8.39
C PHE A 385 23.13 12.48 -7.99
N LEU A 386 23.55 11.82 -6.89
CA LEU A 386 24.91 11.90 -6.38
C LEU A 386 25.92 11.28 -7.36
N GLU A 387 25.54 10.18 -8.03
CA GLU A 387 26.36 9.53 -9.05
C GLU A 387 26.58 10.45 -10.25
N LYS A 388 25.51 11.01 -10.81
CA LYS A 388 25.60 11.94 -11.96
C LYS A 388 26.46 13.14 -11.63
N LEU A 389 26.23 13.75 -10.46
CA LEU A 389 26.99 14.89 -10.00
C LEU A 389 28.49 14.55 -9.83
N TRP A 390 28.80 13.36 -9.30
CA TRP A 390 30.18 12.88 -9.19
C TRP A 390 30.82 12.66 -10.57
N ILE A 391 30.10 12.06 -11.52
CA ILE A 391 30.60 11.82 -12.89
C ILE A 391 30.87 13.16 -13.60
N GLU A 392 29.94 14.11 -13.53
CA GLU A 392 30.06 15.43 -14.15
C GLU A 392 31.25 16.21 -13.61
N LEU A 393 31.36 16.31 -12.28
CA LEU A 393 32.45 17.07 -11.63
C LEU A 393 33.81 16.39 -11.79
N ARG A 394 33.85 15.07 -11.93
CA ARG A 394 35.08 14.33 -12.28
C ARG A 394 35.46 14.49 -13.75
N GLY A 395 34.48 14.50 -14.67
CA GLY A 395 34.71 14.73 -16.10
C GLY A 395 35.35 16.09 -16.39
N GLU A 396 34.98 17.11 -15.63
CA GLU A 396 35.57 18.45 -15.70
C GLU A 396 37.01 18.54 -15.15
N THR A 397 37.43 17.60 -14.29
CA THR A 397 38.84 17.46 -13.87
C THR A 397 39.69 16.65 -14.85
N GLY A 398 39.08 16.05 -15.89
CA GLY A 398 39.71 15.07 -16.79
C GLY A 398 39.71 15.40 -18.27
N SER A 399 39.38 16.64 -18.69
CA SER A 399 39.56 17.03 -20.10
C SER A 399 41.04 17.22 -20.43
N GLU A 400 41.65 16.18 -20.99
CA GLU A 400 42.90 16.24 -21.75
C GLU A 400 42.70 17.13 -23.00
N ASP A 401 42.66 18.45 -22.83
CA ASP A 401 42.94 19.37 -23.93
C ASP A 401 44.26 20.07 -23.68
N LYS A 402 45.25 19.60 -24.44
CA LYS A 402 46.62 20.10 -24.47
C LYS A 402 46.62 21.58 -24.84
N THR A 403 46.92 22.45 -23.88
CA THR A 403 47.64 23.70 -24.19
C THR A 403 48.69 23.98 -23.13
N GLU A 404 49.86 24.33 -23.63
CA GLU A 404 51.11 24.58 -22.93
C GLU A 404 50.94 25.67 -21.87
N ASN A 405 50.69 25.28 -20.62
CA ASN A 405 51.17 25.94 -19.39
C ASN A 405 50.69 25.13 -18.18
N ASN A 406 51.54 24.21 -17.74
CA ASN A 406 51.35 23.30 -16.61
C ASN A 406 50.86 24.01 -15.33
N LYS A 407 49.59 23.78 -14.98
CA LYS A 407 49.08 23.41 -13.65
C LYS A 407 47.66 22.88 -13.86
N ALA A 408 47.47 21.56 -13.75
CA ALA A 408 46.12 21.03 -13.52
C ALA A 408 45.59 21.73 -12.27
N VAL A 409 44.51 22.50 -12.40
CA VAL A 409 43.87 23.11 -11.24
C VAL A 409 43.19 21.97 -10.51
N GLU A 410 43.84 21.41 -9.48
CA GLU A 410 43.18 20.56 -8.50
C GLU A 410 42.06 21.39 -7.90
N ILE A 411 40.82 21.12 -8.32
CA ILE A 411 39.63 21.70 -7.70
C ILE A 411 39.64 21.21 -6.25
N SER A 412 39.67 22.14 -5.29
CA SER A 412 39.60 21.78 -3.89
C SER A 412 38.29 21.05 -3.62
N GLU A 413 38.28 20.07 -2.73
CA GLU A 413 37.04 19.40 -2.31
C GLU A 413 35.99 20.39 -1.79
N LYS A 414 36.44 21.54 -1.26
CA LYS A 414 35.57 22.65 -0.87
C LYS A 414 34.85 23.28 -2.06
N ASP A 415 35.52 23.42 -3.20
CA ASP A 415 34.92 23.94 -4.44
C ASP A 415 33.96 22.91 -5.06
N THR A 416 34.30 21.61 -4.99
CA THR A 416 33.41 20.50 -5.35
C THR A 416 32.12 20.54 -4.51
N TYR A 417 32.25 20.77 -3.21
CA TYR A 417 31.10 20.94 -2.31
C TYR A 417 30.22 22.15 -2.69
N GLU A 418 30.79 23.31 -3.01
CA GLU A 418 29.98 24.48 -3.40
C GLU A 418 29.21 24.25 -4.72
N ARG A 419 29.80 23.51 -5.66
CA ARG A 419 29.10 23.08 -6.89
C ARG A 419 27.98 22.09 -6.57
N ALA A 420 28.25 21.10 -5.73
CA ALA A 420 27.26 20.13 -5.27
C ALA A 420 26.09 20.80 -4.54
N LYS A 421 26.40 21.80 -3.71
CA LYS A 421 25.40 22.63 -3.01
C LYS A 421 24.55 23.43 -3.99
N THR A 422 25.13 23.95 -5.06
CA THR A 422 24.39 24.67 -6.12
C THR A 422 23.44 23.73 -6.87
N ALA A 423 23.90 22.51 -7.20
CA ALA A 423 23.04 21.49 -7.80
C ALA A 423 21.90 21.07 -6.86
N PHE A 424 22.19 20.86 -5.58
CA PHE A 424 21.17 20.60 -4.55
C PHE A 424 20.17 21.76 -4.41
N ALA A 425 20.63 23.01 -4.43
CA ALA A 425 19.76 24.18 -4.36
C ALA A 425 18.75 24.19 -5.52
N THR A 426 19.16 23.79 -6.72
CA THR A 426 18.25 23.67 -7.88
C THR A 426 17.13 22.66 -7.63
N GLU A 427 17.40 21.52 -6.98
CA GLU A 427 16.37 20.53 -6.63
C GLU A 427 15.43 21.07 -5.54
N ALA A 428 15.96 21.84 -4.57
CA ALA A 428 15.16 22.47 -3.53
C ALA A 428 14.25 23.59 -4.09
N ASP A 429 14.78 24.44 -4.96
CA ASP A 429 14.02 25.50 -5.65
C ASP A 429 12.91 24.90 -6.54
N SER A 430 13.17 23.74 -7.15
CA SER A 430 12.18 22.99 -7.92
C SER A 430 11.02 22.49 -7.05
N LEU A 431 11.33 21.97 -5.85
CA LEU A 431 10.31 21.58 -4.86
C LEU A 431 9.48 22.79 -4.39
N GLU A 432 10.12 23.93 -4.12
CA GLU A 432 9.44 25.16 -3.72
C GLU A 432 8.48 25.64 -4.83
N THR A 433 8.97 25.72 -6.07
CA THR A 433 8.16 26.08 -7.25
C THR A 433 6.97 25.14 -7.44
N GLN A 434 7.19 23.82 -7.29
CA GLN A 434 6.13 22.82 -7.37
C GLN A 434 5.09 23.01 -6.25
N THR A 435 5.55 23.29 -5.03
CA THR A 435 4.67 23.50 -3.86
C THR A 435 3.80 24.74 -4.02
N GLU A 436 4.36 25.84 -4.51
CA GLU A 436 3.61 27.06 -4.82
C GLU A 436 2.57 26.82 -5.91
N TYR A 437 2.96 26.14 -7.00
CA TYR A 437 2.05 25.79 -8.09
C TYR A 437 0.86 24.94 -7.61
N ILE A 438 1.12 23.95 -6.76
CA ILE A 438 0.07 23.08 -6.22
C ILE A 438 -0.83 23.84 -5.25
N SER A 439 -0.28 24.71 -4.41
CA SER A 439 -1.05 25.55 -3.50
C SER A 439 -2.01 26.47 -4.27
N GLN A 440 -1.51 27.11 -5.34
CA GLN A 440 -2.35 27.93 -6.22
C GLN A 440 -3.39 27.08 -6.96
N THR A 441 -3.04 25.88 -7.40
CA THR A 441 -3.98 24.95 -8.06
C THR A 441 -5.09 24.53 -7.11
N LEU A 442 -4.76 24.19 -5.85
CA LEU A 442 -5.75 23.86 -4.83
C LEU A 442 -6.71 25.02 -4.58
N GLN A 443 -6.18 26.25 -4.48
CA GLN A 443 -7.00 27.46 -4.35
C GLN A 443 -7.93 27.64 -5.56
N ASN A 444 -7.40 27.52 -6.78
CA ASN A 444 -8.19 27.64 -8.01
C ASN A 444 -9.34 26.61 -8.04
N VAL A 445 -9.08 25.37 -7.59
CA VAL A 445 -10.10 24.33 -7.52
C VAL A 445 -11.16 24.68 -6.48
N PHE A 446 -10.80 25.19 -5.30
CA PHE A 446 -11.80 25.66 -4.33
C PHE A 446 -12.62 26.83 -4.86
N ASP A 447 -11.99 27.83 -5.49
CA ASP A 447 -12.67 28.97 -6.11
C ASP A 447 -13.66 28.50 -7.19
N PHE A 448 -13.25 27.52 -7.99
CA PHE A 448 -14.13 26.87 -8.97
C PHE A 448 -15.30 26.15 -8.29
N MET A 449 -15.04 25.35 -7.26
CA MET A 449 -16.07 24.62 -6.51
C MET A 449 -17.09 25.56 -5.87
N GLU A 450 -16.64 26.66 -5.27
CA GLU A 450 -17.51 27.71 -4.71
C GLU A 450 -18.33 28.39 -5.81
N ALA A 451 -17.73 28.70 -6.96
CA ALA A 451 -18.42 29.33 -8.09
C ALA A 451 -19.43 28.40 -8.78
N ALA A 452 -19.10 27.12 -8.94
CA ALA A 452 -19.94 26.14 -9.63
C ALA A 452 -21.06 25.61 -8.75
N PHE A 453 -20.74 25.27 -7.50
CA PHE A 453 -21.60 24.47 -6.62
C PHE A 453 -21.93 25.16 -5.29
N GLY A 454 -21.07 26.05 -4.78
CA GLY A 454 -21.24 26.69 -3.46
C GLY A 454 -21.10 25.69 -2.30
N ASP A 455 -21.84 25.91 -1.21
CA ASP A 455 -21.85 25.02 -0.03
C ASP A 455 -22.80 23.81 -0.22
N SER A 456 -22.66 23.10 -1.33
CA SER A 456 -23.53 22.00 -1.71
C SER A 456 -22.94 20.62 -1.36
N GLN A 457 -23.66 19.55 -1.70
CA GLN A 457 -23.20 18.17 -1.51
C GLN A 457 -21.92 17.85 -2.30
N GLU A 458 -21.68 18.53 -3.41
CA GLU A 458 -20.45 18.43 -4.21
C GLU A 458 -19.23 18.94 -3.44
N MET A 459 -19.35 20.06 -2.72
CA MET A 459 -18.29 20.57 -1.85
C MET A 459 -18.01 19.61 -0.69
N VAL A 460 -19.07 19.03 -0.10
CA VAL A 460 -18.94 17.99 0.92
C VAL A 460 -18.17 16.77 0.39
N ALA A 461 -18.55 16.28 -0.80
CA ALA A 461 -17.89 15.15 -1.44
C ALA A 461 -16.42 15.47 -1.72
N PHE A 462 -16.12 16.67 -2.25
CA PHE A 462 -14.77 17.13 -2.52
C PHE A 462 -13.88 17.07 -1.27
N ILE A 463 -14.32 17.65 -0.16
CA ILE A 463 -13.56 17.68 1.10
C ILE A 463 -13.45 16.30 1.74
N THR A 464 -14.50 15.49 1.63
CA THR A 464 -14.48 14.11 2.13
C THR A 464 -13.38 13.30 1.44
N GLU A 465 -13.20 13.46 0.13
CA GLU A 465 -12.10 12.80 -0.58
C GLU A 465 -10.72 13.36 -0.21
N LEU A 466 -10.59 14.68 -0.01
CA LEU A 466 -9.34 15.26 0.50
C LEU A 466 -8.98 14.69 1.88
N ASN A 467 -9.96 14.43 2.73
CA ASN A 467 -9.77 13.81 4.06
C ASN A 467 -9.47 12.32 3.99
N ALA A 468 -9.92 11.61 2.94
CA ALA A 468 -9.63 10.19 2.76
C ALA A 468 -8.23 9.94 2.15
N ASN A 469 -7.63 10.96 1.53
CA ASN A 469 -6.33 10.85 0.86
C ASN A 469 -5.17 11.30 1.77
N PHE A 470 -4.27 10.37 2.09
CA PHE A 470 -3.06 10.61 2.88
C PHE A 470 -2.21 11.78 2.35
N TYR A 471 -1.94 11.84 1.05
CA TYR A 471 -1.10 12.88 0.45
C TYR A 471 -1.76 14.26 0.51
N SER A 472 -3.10 14.30 0.41
CA SER A 472 -3.86 15.56 0.54
C SER A 472 -3.77 16.11 1.96
N ILE A 473 -4.00 15.25 2.97
CA ILE A 473 -3.86 15.63 4.38
C ILE A 473 -2.44 16.10 4.68
N TRP A 474 -1.43 15.35 4.22
CA TRP A 474 -0.03 15.74 4.40
C TRP A 474 0.23 17.12 3.80
N PHE A 475 -0.11 17.33 2.52
CA PHE A 475 0.18 18.58 1.83
C PHE A 475 -0.50 19.78 2.51
N ILE A 476 -1.78 19.63 2.88
CA ILE A 476 -2.55 20.69 3.54
C ILE A 476 -2.00 20.97 4.94
N ARG A 477 -1.52 19.94 5.67
CA ARG A 477 -0.93 20.13 7.00
C ARG A 477 0.39 20.90 6.92
N GLU A 478 1.25 20.59 5.95
CA GLU A 478 2.57 21.24 5.82
C GLU A 478 2.47 22.66 5.24
N ASN A 479 1.55 22.89 4.29
CA ASN A 479 1.49 24.16 3.53
C ASN A 479 0.28 25.05 3.88
N GLY A 480 -0.75 24.48 4.51
CA GLY A 480 -1.99 25.18 4.85
C GLY A 480 -2.96 25.34 3.66
N SER A 481 -4.24 25.54 3.99
CA SER A 481 -5.27 25.96 3.02
C SER A 481 -6.46 26.55 3.77
N ASP A 482 -6.60 27.88 3.70
CA ASP A 482 -7.66 28.60 4.41
C ASP A 482 -9.07 28.16 3.97
N GLN A 483 -9.26 27.91 2.67
CA GLN A 483 -10.53 27.44 2.12
C GLN A 483 -10.87 26.03 2.61
N TYR A 484 -9.91 25.12 2.63
CA TYR A 484 -10.10 23.79 3.20
C TYR A 484 -10.52 23.89 4.67
N TYR A 485 -9.81 24.65 5.51
CA TYR A 485 -10.16 24.76 6.93
C TYR A 485 -11.51 25.42 7.17
N ARG A 486 -11.89 26.39 6.33
CA ARG A 486 -13.21 27.04 6.39
C ARG A 486 -14.33 26.03 6.15
N HIS A 487 -14.25 25.29 5.06
CA HIS A 487 -15.29 24.35 4.65
C HIS A 487 -15.29 23.06 5.49
N ASN A 488 -14.12 22.56 5.90
CA ASN A 488 -14.01 21.39 6.77
C ASN A 488 -14.57 21.66 8.19
N LYS A 489 -14.41 22.88 8.72
CA LYS A 489 -15.09 23.27 9.96
C LYS A 489 -16.60 23.26 9.80
N GLY A 490 -17.13 23.81 8.70
CA GLY A 490 -18.57 23.79 8.39
C GLY A 490 -19.15 22.39 8.44
N LEU A 491 -18.48 21.42 7.81
CA LEU A 491 -18.84 20.00 7.83
C LEU A 491 -18.92 19.41 9.24
N LEU A 492 -17.89 19.62 10.06
CA LEU A 492 -17.86 19.11 11.43
C LEU A 492 -18.97 19.71 12.31
N PHE A 493 -19.37 20.95 12.06
CA PHE A 493 -20.50 21.57 12.77
C PHE A 493 -21.84 20.97 12.32
N ASP A 494 -22.03 20.76 11.02
CA ASP A 494 -23.25 20.18 10.44
C ASP A 494 -23.45 18.72 10.87
N ASP A 495 -22.38 17.92 10.89
CA ASP A 495 -22.43 16.52 11.38
C ASP A 495 -22.78 16.47 12.87
N ARG A 496 -22.23 17.39 13.67
CA ARG A 496 -22.56 17.50 15.10
C ARG A 496 -24.01 17.94 15.31
N GLN A 497 -24.55 18.83 14.49
CA GLN A 497 -25.96 19.21 14.51
C GLN A 497 -26.89 18.05 14.10
N LYS A 498 -26.57 17.31 13.03
CA LYS A 498 -27.34 16.14 12.59
C LYS A 498 -27.36 15.04 13.65
N LEU A 499 -26.24 14.81 14.33
CA LEU A 499 -26.16 13.85 15.44
C LEU A 499 -27.10 14.25 16.59
N ILE A 500 -27.10 15.53 16.97
CA ILE A 500 -27.98 16.07 18.03
C ILE A 500 -29.45 15.97 17.62
N LEU A 501 -29.80 16.36 16.38
CA LEU A 501 -31.17 16.27 15.88
C LEU A 501 -31.66 14.82 15.80
N GLY A 502 -30.81 13.88 15.35
CA GLY A 502 -31.12 12.45 15.34
C GLY A 502 -31.36 11.90 16.75
N GLN A 503 -30.54 12.29 17.73
CA GLN A 503 -30.76 11.92 19.14
C GLN A 503 -32.07 12.51 19.71
N MET A 504 -32.44 13.73 19.32
CA MET A 504 -33.70 14.36 19.70
C MET A 504 -34.91 13.66 19.07
N GLU A 505 -34.85 13.27 17.80
CA GLU A 505 -35.89 12.47 17.14
C GLU A 505 -36.02 11.07 17.74
N GLU A 506 -34.90 10.43 18.09
CA GLU A 506 -34.89 9.13 18.74
C GLU A 506 -35.52 9.20 20.15
N LEU A 507 -35.20 10.26 20.91
CA LEU A 507 -35.84 10.56 22.19
C LEU A 507 -37.34 10.85 22.03
N GLU A 508 -37.75 11.65 21.05
CA GLU A 508 -39.15 11.92 20.75
C GLU A 508 -39.92 10.65 20.38
N ASN A 509 -39.33 9.80 19.54
CA ASN A 509 -39.93 8.52 19.15
C ASN A 509 -40.04 7.56 20.33
N THR A 510 -39.06 7.58 21.24
CA THR A 510 -39.08 6.79 22.47
C THR A 510 -40.14 7.31 23.44
N MET A 511 -40.29 8.62 23.58
CA MET A 511 -41.37 9.24 24.38
C MET A 511 -42.76 8.99 23.79
N LYS A 512 -42.93 9.08 22.46
CA LYS A 512 -44.19 8.77 21.76
C LYS A 512 -44.57 7.29 21.86
N ARG A 513 -43.60 6.38 21.93
CA ARG A 513 -43.83 4.94 22.22
C ARG A 513 -44.17 4.69 23.69
N GLY A 514 -43.54 5.41 24.62
CA GLY A 514 -43.83 5.31 26.05
C GLY A 514 -45.21 5.85 26.45
N LEU A 515 -45.75 6.82 25.73
CA LEU A 515 -47.10 7.38 25.95
C LEU A 515 -48.24 6.56 25.33
N LYS A 516 -47.93 5.48 24.59
CA LYS A 516 -48.91 4.58 23.96
C LYS A 516 -49.06 3.22 24.68
N ASN A 517 -48.39 3.03 25.82
CA ASN A 517 -48.51 1.84 26.67
C ASN A 517 -49.24 2.15 27.98
#